data_AF-A0A367IP57-F1
#
_entry.id   AF-A0A367IP57-F1
#
_cell.length_a   1.000
_cell.length_b   1.000
_cell.length_c   1.000
_cell.angle_alpha   90.00
_cell.angle_beta   90.00
_cell.angle_gamma   90.00
#
_symmetry.space_group_name_H-M   'P 1'
#
loop_
_entity.id
_entity.type
_entity.pdbx_description
1 polymer ?
#
loop_
_entity_poly.entity_id
_entity_poly.type
_entity_poly.pdbx_seq_one_letter_code
_entity_poly.pdbx_strand_id
1 'polypeptide(L)'
;MKMRTYLVVIDALLSFKLPPDQLPGTDQLSKSILKTSTAIDIITSNLLDVPKGTYTIAGTEWANGSRSDILYVPYLGIQNSLPPILIEVQSIVN
;
A
#
# COMPACT_ATOMS: atom_id res chain seq x y z
N MET A 1 28.32 5.26 32.33
CA MET A 1 27.68 6.45 31.73
C MET A 1 26.47 5.96 30.93
N LYS A 2 25.24 6.26 31.36
CA LYS A 2 24.00 5.71 30.77
C LYS A 2 23.31 6.81 29.98
N MET A 3 23.36 6.75 28.65
CA MET A 3 22.63 7.69 27.79
C MET A 3 21.13 7.37 27.85
N ARG A 4 20.30 8.38 28.10
CA ARG A 4 18.85 8.32 27.89
C ARG A 4 18.54 9.04 26.59
N THR A 5 17.98 8.31 25.63
CA THR A 5 17.39 8.88 24.43
C THR A 5 16.01 9.42 24.79
N TYR A 6 15.77 10.71 24.53
CA TYR A 6 14.44 11.31 24.61
C TYR A 6 13.89 11.43 23.18
N LEU A 7 12.82 10.70 22.88
CA LEU A 7 12.01 10.92 21.69
C LEU A 7 11.09 12.11 21.97
N VAL A 8 11.36 13.26 21.35
CA VAL A 8 10.40 14.37 21.31
C VAL A 8 9.34 13.99 20.27
N VAL A 9 8.23 13.43 20.74
CA VAL A 9 7.04 13.28 19.90
C VAL A 9 6.39 14.65 19.85
N ILE A 10 6.41 15.29 18.69
CA ILE A 10 5.73 16.56 18.48
C ILE A 10 4.23 16.26 18.37
N ASP A 11 3.45 16.60 19.39
CA ASP A 11 1.99 16.35 19.44
C ASP A 11 1.22 16.88 18.21
N ALA A 12 1.77 17.87 17.51
CA ALA A 12 1.24 18.38 16.25
C ALA A 12 1.27 17.33 15.10
N LEU A 13 2.24 16.42 15.07
CA LEU A 13 2.29 15.33 14.10
C LEU A 13 1.24 14.25 14.38
N LEU A 14 0.88 14.04 15.65
CA LEU A 14 -0.15 13.06 16.05
C LEU A 14 -1.57 13.54 15.78
N SER A 15 -1.76 14.85 15.65
CA SER A 15 -3.07 15.50 15.43
C SER A 15 -3.26 16.02 14.00
N PHE A 16 -2.21 15.99 13.18
CA PHE A 16 -2.29 16.37 11.78
C PHE A 16 -3.22 15.41 11.02
N LYS A 17 -4.28 15.96 10.44
CA LYS A 17 -5.15 15.27 9.50
C LYS A 17 -5.04 15.95 8.15
N LEU A 18 -4.78 15.18 7.11
CA LEU A 18 -4.84 15.68 5.75
C LEU A 18 -6.27 16.19 5.46
N PRO A 19 -6.41 17.27 4.67
CA PRO A 19 -7.70 17.68 4.10
C PRO A 19 -8.43 16.48 3.46
N PRO A 20 -9.76 16.40 3.51
CA PRO A 20 -10.51 15.25 3.00
C PRO A 20 -10.20 14.86 1.56
N ASP A 21 -9.91 15.84 0.70
CA ASP A 21 -9.51 15.72 -0.70
C ASP A 21 -8.04 15.29 -0.90
N GLN A 22 -7.26 15.28 0.18
CA GLN A 22 -5.88 14.83 0.24
C GLN A 22 -5.70 13.59 1.09
N LEU A 23 -6.80 13.03 1.64
CA LEU A 23 -6.74 11.78 2.39
C LEU A 23 -6.32 10.65 1.43
N PRO A 24 -5.25 9.88 1.79
CA PRO A 24 -4.88 8.68 1.07
C PRO A 24 -6.10 7.80 0.89
N GLY A 25 -6.32 7.39 -0.35
CA GLY A 25 -7.38 6.46 -0.69
C GLY A 25 -8.76 6.99 -1.01
N THR A 26 -8.87 8.28 -1.31
CA THR A 26 -10.04 8.87 -1.94
C THR A 26 -10.06 8.74 -3.48
N ASP A 27 -8.95 8.35 -4.11
CA ASP A 27 -8.76 8.36 -5.57
C ASP A 27 -9.38 7.15 -6.30
N GLN A 28 -10.71 7.11 -6.36
CA GLN A 28 -11.44 5.97 -6.93
C GLN A 28 -10.98 5.53 -8.33
N LEU A 29 -10.52 6.46 -9.18
CA LEU A 29 -10.04 6.15 -10.53
C LEU A 29 -8.76 5.30 -10.50
N SER A 30 -7.73 5.69 -9.75
CA SER A 30 -6.45 4.97 -9.73
C SER A 30 -6.67 3.56 -9.15
N LYS A 31 -7.47 3.45 -8.09
CA LYS A 31 -7.87 2.17 -7.48
C LYS A 31 -8.60 1.28 -8.47
N SER A 32 -9.47 1.85 -9.30
CA SER A 32 -10.20 1.09 -10.30
C SER A 32 -9.26 0.54 -11.37
N ILE A 33 -8.29 1.34 -11.83
CA ILE A 33 -7.26 0.91 -12.77
C ILE A 33 -6.38 -0.19 -12.17
N LEU A 34 -5.89 0.03 -10.94
CA LEU A 34 -4.99 -0.89 -10.24
C LEU A 34 -5.65 -2.22 -9.83
N LYS A 35 -6.98 -2.32 -9.86
CA LYS A 35 -7.70 -3.58 -9.66
C LYS A 35 -7.83 -4.43 -10.93
N THR A 36 -7.50 -3.87 -12.10
CA THR A 36 -7.58 -4.63 -13.35
C THR A 36 -6.45 -5.66 -13.44
N SER A 37 -6.73 -6.85 -13.99
CA SER A 37 -5.70 -7.88 -14.20
C SER A 37 -4.54 -7.38 -15.05
N THR A 38 -4.81 -6.50 -16.03
CA THR A 38 -3.78 -5.88 -16.85
C THR A 38 -2.81 -5.03 -16.02
N ALA A 39 -3.31 -4.20 -15.10
CA ALA A 39 -2.44 -3.40 -14.24
C ALA A 39 -1.63 -4.30 -13.29
N ILE A 40 -2.26 -5.30 -12.67
CA ILE A 40 -1.60 -6.26 -11.77
C ILE A 40 -0.45 -6.95 -12.51
N ASP A 41 -0.71 -7.49 -13.70
CA ASP A 41 0.27 -8.19 -14.52
C ASP A 41 1.42 -7.28 -14.95
N ILE A 42 1.13 -6.06 -15.42
CA ILE A 42 2.16 -5.09 -15.82
C ILE A 42 3.05 -4.76 -14.61
N ILE A 43 2.47 -4.42 -13.47
CA ILE A 43 3.24 -4.01 -12.29
C ILE A 43 4.10 -5.17 -11.77
N THR A 44 3.49 -6.33 -11.58
CA THR A 44 4.17 -7.49 -10.95
C THR A 44 5.25 -8.08 -11.85
N SER A 45 5.01 -8.16 -13.16
CA SER A 45 6.05 -8.61 -14.10
C SER A 45 7.23 -7.64 -14.16
N ASN A 46 7.01 -6.32 -14.12
CA ASN A 46 8.11 -5.36 -14.14
C ASN A 46 8.85 -5.28 -12.80
N LEU A 47 8.14 -5.44 -11.68
CA LEU A 47 8.73 -5.31 -10.34
C LEU A 47 9.51 -6.56 -9.91
N LEU A 48 9.01 -7.75 -10.23
CA LEU A 48 9.51 -9.03 -9.70
C LEU A 48 9.81 -10.08 -10.78
N ASP A 49 9.69 -9.75 -12.07
CA ASP A 49 9.90 -10.68 -13.20
C ASP A 49 9.07 -11.96 -13.10
N VAL A 50 7.79 -11.82 -12.72
CA VAL A 50 6.87 -12.96 -12.57
C VAL A 50 5.90 -13.10 -13.75
N PRO A 51 5.44 -14.32 -14.07
CA PRO A 51 4.42 -14.54 -15.08
C PRO A 51 3.10 -13.82 -14.77
N LYS A 52 2.33 -13.52 -15.82
CA LYS A 52 0.96 -13.01 -15.70
C LYS A 52 0.07 -13.96 -14.89
N GLY A 53 -0.83 -13.40 -14.10
CA GLY A 53 -1.73 -14.16 -13.22
C GLY A 53 -1.06 -14.72 -11.95
N THR A 54 0.20 -14.39 -11.69
CA THR A 54 0.88 -14.81 -10.45
C THR A 54 0.32 -14.11 -9.21
N TYR A 55 -0.16 -12.88 -9.36
CA TYR A 55 -0.69 -12.05 -8.28
C TYR A 55 -2.19 -11.79 -8.42
N THR A 56 -2.85 -11.58 -7.28
CA THR A 56 -4.24 -11.16 -7.17
C THR A 56 -4.38 -10.07 -6.12
N ILE A 57 -5.55 -9.45 -6.03
CA ILE A 57 -5.86 -8.45 -4.99
C ILE A 57 -6.22 -9.13 -3.66
N ALA A 58 -5.84 -8.48 -2.56
CA ALA A 58 -6.30 -8.82 -1.21
C ALA A 58 -7.06 -7.66 -0.57
N GLY A 59 -7.68 -7.92 0.58
CA GLY A 59 -8.30 -6.88 1.39
C GLY A 59 -7.27 -5.85 1.86
N THR A 60 -7.66 -4.58 1.90
CA THR A 60 -6.78 -3.46 2.26
C THR A 60 -7.11 -2.85 3.62
N GLU A 61 -8.03 -3.45 4.37
CA GLU A 61 -8.38 -3.02 5.73
C GLU A 61 -7.53 -3.79 6.75
N TRP A 62 -6.91 -3.03 7.65
CA TRP A 62 -5.99 -3.56 8.65
C TRP A 62 -6.64 -3.63 10.03
N ALA A 63 -6.08 -4.44 10.92
CA ALA A 63 -6.64 -4.69 12.26
C ALA A 63 -6.79 -3.43 13.14
N ASN A 64 -6.02 -2.38 12.86
CA ASN A 64 -6.09 -1.08 13.53
C ASN A 64 -7.11 -0.11 12.91
N GLY A 65 -7.92 -0.56 11.94
CA GLY A 65 -8.89 0.26 11.22
C GLY A 65 -8.30 1.18 10.15
N SER A 66 -6.98 1.14 9.92
CA SER A 66 -6.36 1.83 8.79
C SER A 66 -6.65 1.11 7.47
N ARG A 67 -6.52 1.83 6.35
CA ARG A 67 -6.80 1.31 5.02
C ARG A 67 -5.70 1.74 4.05
N SER A 68 -5.27 0.79 3.24
CA SER A 68 -4.38 1.03 2.10
C SER A 68 -5.15 1.15 0.79
N ASP A 69 -4.49 1.68 -0.23
CA ASP A 69 -5.10 1.79 -1.55
C ASP A 69 -5.25 0.43 -2.22
N ILE A 70 -4.15 -0.29 -2.38
CA ILE A 70 -4.11 -1.58 -3.08
C ILE A 70 -3.08 -2.50 -2.43
N LEU A 71 -3.46 -3.78 -2.27
CA LEU A 71 -2.58 -4.85 -1.85
C LEU A 71 -2.65 -5.99 -2.87
N TYR A 72 -1.50 -6.33 -3.46
CA TYR A 72 -1.35 -7.53 -4.26
C TYR A 72 -0.71 -8.64 -3.43
N VAL A 73 -1.26 -9.84 -3.55
CA VAL A 73 -0.73 -11.06 -2.91
C VAL A 73 -0.50 -12.13 -3.97
N PRO A 74 0.52 -12.99 -3.82
CA PRO A 74 0.68 -14.13 -4.70
C PRO A 74 -0.55 -15.04 -4.61
N TYR A 75 -0.92 -15.65 -5.73
CA TYR A 75 -1.96 -16.66 -5.77
C TYR A 75 -1.60 -17.83 -4.85
N LEU A 76 -2.60 -18.47 -4.24
CA LEU A 76 -2.45 -19.42 -3.12
C LEU A 76 -1.39 -20.52 -3.33
N GLY A 77 -1.14 -20.95 -4.57
CA GLY A 77 -0.12 -21.95 -4.90
C GLY A 77 1.35 -21.48 -4.83
N ILE A 78 1.60 -20.16 -4.74
CA ILE A 78 2.93 -19.53 -4.86
C ILE A 78 3.25 -18.65 -3.63
N GLN A 79 2.35 -18.59 -2.63
CA GLN A 79 2.44 -17.65 -1.51
C GLN A 79 3.71 -17.72 -0.67
N ASN A 80 4.40 -18.86 -0.63
CA ASN A 80 5.56 -19.04 0.24
C ASN A 80 6.90 -18.59 -0.38
N SER A 81 6.93 -18.23 -1.67
CA SER A 81 8.15 -17.82 -2.36
C SER A 81 8.19 -16.36 -2.79
N LEU A 82 7.05 -15.66 -2.74
CA LEU A 82 6.91 -14.30 -3.27
C LEU A 82 6.33 -13.34 -2.22
N PRO A 83 6.83 -12.09 -2.13
CA PRO A 83 6.33 -11.13 -1.15
C PRO A 83 4.99 -10.53 -1.58
N PRO A 84 4.14 -10.08 -0.63
CA PRO A 84 3.03 -9.19 -0.95
C PRO A 84 3.54 -7.82 -1.41
N ILE A 85 2.76 -7.14 -2.25
CA ILE A 85 3.09 -5.79 -2.77
C ILE A 85 2.01 -4.83 -2.33
N LEU A 86 2.38 -3.83 -1.53
CA LEU A 86 1.52 -2.74 -1.13
C LEU A 86 1.73 -1.54 -2.05
N ILE A 87 0.65 -0.96 -2.58
CA ILE A 87 0.70 0.22 -3.45
C ILE A 87 -0.17 1.29 -2.82
N GLU A 88 0.42 2.46 -2.63
CA GLU A 88 -0.27 3.69 -2.22
C GLU A 88 -0.10 4.73 -3.33
N VAL A 89 -1.20 5.36 -3.74
CA VAL A 89 -1.21 6.36 -4.80
C VAL A 89 -1.42 7.73 -4.17
N GLN A 90 -0.53 8.66 -4.50
CA GLN A 90 -0.59 10.02 -3.96
C GLN A 90 -0.56 11.04 -5.10
N SER A 91 -1.52 11.95 -5.10
CA SER A 91 -1.61 13.06 -6.07
C SER A 91 -0.53 14.12 -5.79
N ILE A 92 -0.17 14.30 -4.52
CA ILE A 92 0.84 15.26 -4.08
C ILE A 92 1.91 14.47 -3.33
N VAL A 93 3.15 14.58 -3.78
CA VAL A 93 4.33 14.03 -3.11
C VAL A 93 5.05 15.21 -2.44
N ASN A 94 5.24 15.13 -1.12
CA ASN A 94 5.98 16.13 -0.34
C ASN A 94 7.50 15.96 -0.49
#